data_AF-A0A3S3B9G3-F1
#
_entry.id   AF-A0A3S3B9G3-F1
#
_cell.length_a   1.000
_cell.length_b   1.000
_cell.length_c   1.000
_cell.angle_alpha   90.00
_cell.angle_beta   90.00
_cell.angle_gamma   90.00
#
_symmetry.space_group_name_H-M   'P 1'
#
loop_
_entity.id
_entity.type
_entity.pdbx_description
1 polymer ?
#
loop_
_entity_poly.entity_id
_entity_poly.type
_entity_poly.pdbx_seq_one_letter_code
_entity_poly.pdbx_strand_id
1 'polypeptide(L)'
;MTSVAAHFVLPNGTDLSSGTITFTPTELRRAGTDDILTPEPIEVTVSSDGVADSPDLVPGGYTVRVESGWFTEVYTIVVPDSDESVDLMDLIEQFAEVPDPLVSKAWAAATSAESSAGRAEDAANRAETRVDDAIADGAEAVRQEVKADADRAFESAGAAEQSAIQAAQTLANKADLDGDGKIPQSQIPAVAVTDHLGAVASQSAMLSLTGQRGDWCIRTDTGTMWVLAADNASQITSWVEWVYPTSPVQTVAGRTGAVTLSVDDVSGAASEGYVNTQVAGRVPTTSTGSRLYGTNSSGQNSPIEFSSQPRQGTIPYRATGGVITVGDPDPDNPEHATNVKFVKERIQLVDSLPASPEDDVLYLIPKG
;
A
#
# COMPACT_ATOMS: atom_id res chain seq x y z
N MET A 1 -59.44 -124.44 -19.56
CA MET A 1 -59.77 -123.23 -20.37
C MET A 1 -60.40 -122.28 -19.36
N THR A 2 -59.93 -121.04 -19.29
CA THR A 2 -60.37 -120.10 -18.26
C THR A 2 -61.54 -119.30 -18.81
N SER A 3 -62.69 -119.34 -18.14
CA SER A 3 -63.86 -118.57 -18.57
C SER A 3 -63.89 -117.21 -17.86
N VAL A 4 -63.88 -116.10 -18.60
CA VAL A 4 -63.91 -114.75 -18.02
C VAL A 4 -65.33 -114.22 -18.08
N ALA A 5 -65.99 -114.08 -16.94
CA ALA A 5 -67.29 -113.44 -16.88
C ALA A 5 -67.08 -111.93 -16.67
N ALA A 6 -67.91 -111.11 -17.30
CA ALA A 6 -67.85 -109.68 -17.11
C ALA A 6 -69.26 -109.10 -17.03
N HIS A 7 -69.53 -108.41 -15.92
CA HIS A 7 -70.75 -107.67 -15.71
C HIS A 7 -70.42 -106.19 -15.69
N PHE A 8 -70.93 -105.43 -16.66
CA PHE A 8 -70.58 -104.04 -16.81
C PHE A 8 -71.73 -103.13 -16.42
N VAL A 9 -71.47 -102.39 -15.34
CA VAL A 9 -72.32 -101.31 -14.87
C VAL A 9 -71.63 -99.99 -15.24
N LEU A 10 -72.36 -99.10 -15.89
CA LEU A 10 -71.86 -97.76 -16.21
C LEU A 10 -71.61 -96.96 -14.91
N PRO A 11 -70.78 -95.90 -14.94
CA PRO A 11 -70.47 -95.07 -13.76
C PRO A 11 -71.69 -94.40 -13.10
N ASN A 12 -72.84 -94.39 -13.78
CA ASN A 12 -74.13 -93.90 -13.29
C ASN A 12 -75.00 -95.00 -12.65
N GLY A 13 -74.50 -96.23 -12.51
CA GLY A 13 -75.17 -97.36 -11.87
C GLY A 13 -76.17 -98.13 -12.75
N THR A 14 -76.21 -97.88 -14.06
CA THR A 14 -77.07 -98.62 -15.00
C THR A 14 -76.30 -99.61 -15.84
N ASP A 15 -76.87 -100.77 -16.12
CA ASP A 15 -76.26 -101.81 -16.95
C ASP A 15 -76.05 -101.34 -18.39
N LEU A 16 -75.00 -101.85 -19.03
CA LEU A 16 -74.72 -101.57 -20.44
C LEU A 16 -75.80 -102.23 -21.34
N SER A 17 -76.63 -101.42 -21.99
CA SER A 17 -77.77 -101.89 -22.78
C SER A 17 -77.39 -102.59 -24.10
N SER A 18 -76.15 -102.40 -24.58
CA SER A 18 -75.55 -103.09 -25.73
C SER A 18 -74.08 -102.68 -25.89
N GLY A 19 -73.17 -103.61 -26.14
CA GLY A 19 -71.76 -103.32 -26.40
C GLY A 19 -71.00 -104.53 -26.95
N THR A 20 -69.80 -104.32 -27.45
CA THR A 20 -68.89 -105.37 -27.92
C THR A 20 -67.62 -105.32 -27.09
N ILE A 21 -67.18 -106.49 -26.61
CA ILE A 21 -65.89 -106.64 -25.93
C ILE A 21 -65.01 -107.47 -26.85
N THR A 22 -63.87 -106.91 -27.22
CA THR A 22 -62.89 -107.58 -28.06
C THR A 22 -61.69 -107.96 -27.21
N PHE A 23 -61.48 -109.26 -27.03
CA PHE A 23 -60.30 -109.81 -26.37
C PHE A 23 -59.23 -110.09 -27.44
N THR A 24 -58.17 -109.29 -27.44
CA THR A 24 -57.01 -109.50 -28.32
C THR A 24 -55.85 -110.07 -27.52
N PRO A 25 -55.37 -111.29 -27.81
CA PRO A 25 -54.17 -111.82 -27.15
C PRO A 25 -52.97 -110.90 -27.40
N THR A 26 -52.23 -110.54 -26.35
CA THR A 26 -51.01 -109.73 -26.52
C THR A 26 -49.80 -110.53 -27.00
N GLU A 27 -49.88 -111.87 -26.99
CA GLU A 27 -48.83 -112.76 -27.46
C GLU A 27 -49.29 -113.66 -28.62
N LEU A 28 -48.51 -113.72 -29.70
CA LEU A 28 -48.74 -114.60 -30.86
C LEU A 28 -48.29 -116.03 -30.50
N ARG A 29 -49.19 -117.02 -30.58
CA ARG A 29 -48.83 -118.43 -30.27
C ARG A 29 -48.74 -119.31 -31.52
N ARG A 30 -47.71 -120.15 -31.55
CA ARG A 30 -47.47 -121.22 -32.55
C ARG A 30 -48.33 -122.46 -32.21
N ALA A 31 -49.12 -122.96 -33.16
CA ALA A 31 -49.85 -124.23 -33.01
C ALA A 31 -49.36 -125.25 -34.07
N GLY A 32 -48.38 -126.07 -33.69
CA GLY A 32 -47.88 -127.15 -34.56
C GLY A 32 -46.99 -126.70 -35.71
N THR A 33 -46.27 -127.66 -36.28
CA THR A 33 -45.22 -127.46 -37.29
C THR A 33 -45.83 -126.94 -38.60
N ASP A 34 -45.55 -125.68 -38.91
CA ASP A 34 -45.80 -124.96 -40.18
C ASP A 34 -47.08 -124.14 -40.37
N ASP A 35 -47.71 -123.63 -39.30
CA ASP A 35 -48.60 -122.45 -39.44
C ASP A 35 -48.42 -121.42 -38.30
N ILE A 36 -48.33 -120.14 -38.67
CA ILE A 36 -48.47 -119.01 -37.75
C ILE A 36 -49.98 -118.74 -37.64
N LEU A 37 -50.56 -119.01 -36.48
CA LEU A 37 -51.92 -118.54 -36.19
C LEU A 37 -51.85 -117.04 -35.95
N THR A 38 -52.41 -116.27 -36.88
CA THR A 38 -52.86 -114.91 -36.58
C THR A 38 -53.99 -115.04 -35.56
N PRO A 39 -53.86 -114.49 -34.34
CA PRO A 39 -54.89 -114.65 -33.33
C PRO A 39 -56.16 -113.97 -33.83
N GLU A 40 -57.21 -114.77 -34.01
CA GLU A 40 -58.55 -114.25 -34.28
C GLU A 40 -59.03 -113.57 -32.98
N PRO A 41 -59.36 -112.25 -33.01
CA PRO A 41 -59.92 -111.58 -31.85
C PRO A 41 -61.21 -112.26 -31.43
N ILE A 42 -61.35 -112.55 -30.13
CA ILE A 42 -62.59 -113.11 -29.59
C ILE A 42 -63.51 -111.94 -29.27
N GLU A 43 -64.59 -111.81 -30.04
CA GLU A 43 -65.61 -110.80 -29.84
C GLU A 43 -66.79 -111.39 -29.08
N VAL A 44 -67.13 -110.76 -27.95
CA VAL A 44 -68.28 -111.11 -27.13
C VAL A 44 -69.25 -109.93 -27.14
N THR A 45 -70.50 -110.19 -27.52
CA THR A 45 -71.57 -109.20 -27.42
C THR A 45 -72.13 -109.17 -26.01
N VAL A 46 -72.27 -107.98 -25.44
CA VAL A 46 -72.94 -107.77 -24.16
C VAL A 46 -74.46 -107.84 -24.39
N SER A 47 -75.13 -108.69 -23.61
CA SER A 47 -76.59 -108.82 -23.63
C SER A 47 -77.27 -107.55 -23.08
N SER A 48 -78.59 -107.40 -23.26
CA SER A 48 -79.36 -106.24 -22.81
C SER A 48 -79.29 -105.98 -21.29
N ASP A 49 -78.81 -106.97 -20.52
CA ASP A 49 -78.77 -106.97 -19.06
C ASP A 49 -77.33 -106.68 -18.55
N GLY A 50 -76.44 -106.12 -19.39
CA GLY A 50 -75.08 -105.73 -19.01
C GLY A 50 -74.09 -106.89 -18.78
N VAL A 51 -74.54 -108.14 -19.00
CA VAL A 51 -73.72 -109.35 -18.88
C VAL A 51 -73.19 -109.76 -20.25
N ALA A 52 -71.88 -109.98 -20.34
CA ALA A 52 -71.25 -110.62 -21.49
C ALA A 52 -71.15 -112.14 -21.28
N ASP A 53 -71.46 -112.93 -22.31
CA ASP A 53 -71.28 -114.38 -22.26
C ASP A 53 -69.81 -114.73 -22.02
N SER A 54 -69.53 -115.66 -21.09
CA SER A 54 -68.14 -115.99 -20.75
C SER A 54 -67.43 -116.66 -21.95
N PRO A 55 -66.44 -116.01 -22.59
CA PRO A 55 -65.63 -116.69 -23.59
C PRO A 55 -64.65 -117.63 -22.89
N ASP A 56 -64.41 -118.80 -23.48
CA ASP A 56 -63.30 -119.67 -23.09
C ASP A 56 -61.99 -119.05 -23.59
N LEU A 57 -61.27 -118.38 -22.70
CA LEU A 57 -59.97 -117.80 -22.97
C LEU A 57 -58.85 -118.76 -22.57
N VAL A 58 -57.76 -118.69 -23.33
CA VAL A 58 -56.53 -119.40 -22.99
C VAL A 58 -55.77 -118.56 -21.96
N PRO A 59 -55.15 -119.14 -20.92
CA PRO A 59 -54.32 -118.38 -19.98
C PRO A 59 -53.22 -117.57 -20.69
N GLY A 60 -53.06 -116.30 -20.33
CA GLY A 60 -52.11 -115.39 -20.98
C GLY A 60 -52.51 -113.91 -20.92
N GLY A 61 -51.68 -113.04 -21.47
CA GLY A 61 -51.96 -111.60 -21.56
C GLY A 61 -52.97 -111.27 -22.66
N TYR A 62 -53.91 -110.38 -22.36
CA TYR A 62 -54.89 -109.87 -23.31
C TYR A 62 -55.01 -108.35 -23.22
N THR A 63 -55.17 -107.71 -24.37
CA THR A 63 -55.70 -106.35 -24.47
C THR A 63 -57.20 -106.47 -24.64
N VAL A 64 -57.96 -105.89 -23.72
CA VAL A 64 -59.42 -105.90 -23.73
C VAL A 64 -59.90 -104.53 -24.14
N ARG A 65 -60.59 -104.47 -25.27
CA ARG A 65 -61.26 -103.26 -25.75
C ARG A 65 -62.75 -103.40 -25.47
N VAL A 66 -63.29 -102.46 -24.71
CA VAL A 66 -64.72 -102.41 -24.40
C VAL A 66 -65.33 -101.27 -25.20
N GLU A 67 -66.26 -101.59 -26.10
CA GLU A 67 -66.94 -100.62 -26.95
C GLU A 67 -68.45 -100.63 -26.72
N SER A 68 -69.02 -99.48 -26.40
CA SER A 68 -70.46 -99.31 -26.38
C SER A 68 -70.81 -97.88 -26.76
N GLY A 69 -71.34 -97.68 -27.96
CA GLY A 69 -71.90 -96.42 -28.48
C GLY A 69 -71.00 -95.17 -28.35
N TRP A 70 -70.86 -94.65 -27.13
CA TRP A 70 -70.12 -93.45 -26.74
C TRP A 70 -68.91 -93.73 -25.81
N PHE A 71 -68.69 -94.99 -25.41
CA PHE A 71 -67.60 -95.43 -24.53
C PHE A 71 -66.66 -96.37 -25.30
N THR A 72 -65.38 -96.03 -25.34
CA THR A 72 -64.31 -96.88 -25.87
C THR A 72 -63.11 -96.75 -24.92
N GLU A 73 -62.84 -97.80 -24.16
CA GLU A 73 -61.66 -97.88 -23.29
C GLU A 73 -60.88 -99.16 -23.60
N VAL A 74 -59.57 -99.08 -23.41
CA VAL A 74 -58.64 -100.18 -23.66
C VAL A 74 -57.90 -100.50 -22.38
N TYR A 75 -58.07 -101.71 -21.88
CA TYR A 75 -57.41 -102.21 -20.68
C TYR A 75 -56.45 -103.34 -21.02
N THR A 76 -55.40 -103.49 -20.22
CA THR A 76 -54.48 -104.63 -20.30
C THR A 76 -54.73 -105.53 -19.11
N ILE A 77 -55.01 -106.81 -19.36
CA ILE A 77 -55.28 -107.82 -18.33
C ILE A 77 -54.39 -109.05 -18.53
N VAL A 78 -54.29 -109.89 -17.49
CA VAL A 78 -53.66 -111.21 -17.56
C VAL A 78 -54.67 -112.25 -17.09
N VAL A 79 -55.03 -113.19 -17.97
CA VAL A 79 -55.93 -114.31 -17.64
C VAL A 79 -55.12 -115.43 -16.97
N PRO A 80 -55.46 -115.83 -15.73
CA PRO A 80 -54.70 -116.85 -14.99
C PRO A 80 -54.93 -118.27 -15.54
N ASP A 81 -53.96 -119.16 -15.28
CA ASP A 81 -54.05 -120.59 -15.57
C ASP A 81 -54.88 -121.29 -14.49
N SER A 82 -56.21 -121.18 -14.61
CA SER A 82 -57.17 -121.77 -13.68
C SER A 82 -58.43 -122.21 -14.40
N ASP A 83 -59.06 -123.29 -13.93
CA ASP A 83 -60.38 -123.71 -14.42
C ASP A 83 -61.54 -122.96 -13.72
N GLU A 84 -61.24 -121.95 -12.91
CA GLU A 84 -62.23 -121.08 -12.24
C GLU A 84 -62.59 -119.86 -13.10
N SER A 85 -63.82 -119.38 -12.96
CA SER A 85 -64.26 -118.16 -13.63
C SER A 85 -63.80 -116.93 -12.87
N VAL A 86 -63.22 -115.96 -13.58
CA VAL A 86 -62.64 -114.72 -13.01
C VAL A 86 -63.40 -113.51 -13.55
N ASP A 87 -63.65 -112.51 -12.69
CA ASP A 87 -64.26 -111.23 -13.08
C ASP A 87 -63.24 -110.34 -13.79
N LEU A 88 -63.63 -109.80 -14.94
CA LEU A 88 -62.81 -108.87 -15.71
C LEU A 88 -62.44 -107.60 -14.93
N MET A 89 -63.35 -107.05 -14.11
CA MET A 89 -63.09 -105.80 -13.40
C MET A 89 -62.00 -105.94 -12.34
N ASP A 90 -61.96 -107.08 -11.65
CA ASP A 90 -60.90 -107.38 -10.68
C ASP A 90 -59.51 -107.42 -11.36
N LEU A 91 -59.44 -107.93 -12.58
CA LEU A 91 -58.20 -107.97 -13.37
C LEU A 91 -57.75 -106.57 -13.81
N ILE A 92 -58.69 -105.64 -14.03
CA ILE A 92 -58.39 -104.26 -14.45
C ILE A 92 -57.90 -103.43 -13.25
N GLU A 93 -58.54 -103.54 -12.09
CA GLU A 93 -58.19 -102.74 -10.91
C GLU A 93 -56.79 -103.08 -10.36
N GLN A 94 -56.32 -104.32 -10.54
CA GLN A 94 -55.01 -104.74 -10.08
C GLN A 94 -53.84 -104.02 -10.79
N PHE A 95 -54.07 -103.33 -11.91
CA PHE A 95 -53.01 -102.76 -12.75
C PHE A 95 -53.05 -101.22 -12.95
N ALA A 96 -53.86 -100.47 -12.19
CA ALA A 96 -53.88 -99.01 -12.25
C ALA A 96 -52.87 -98.34 -11.28
N GLU A 97 -51.94 -97.52 -11.79
CA GLU A 97 -50.84 -96.87 -11.04
C GLU A 97 -51.30 -95.58 -10.30
N VAL A 98 -50.95 -95.38 -9.01
CA VAL A 98 -51.44 -94.29 -8.11
C VAL A 98 -50.45 -93.09 -8.02
N PRO A 99 -50.88 -91.80 -8.01
CA PRO A 99 -49.98 -90.64 -7.88
C PRO A 99 -49.51 -90.30 -6.43
N ASP A 100 -48.32 -89.71 -6.28
CA ASP A 100 -47.65 -89.36 -5.00
C ASP A 100 -48.46 -88.49 -4.01
N PRO A 101 -48.29 -88.66 -2.67
CA PRO A 101 -49.12 -88.01 -1.65
C PRO A 101 -48.77 -86.53 -1.42
N LEU A 102 -49.78 -85.65 -1.46
CA LEU A 102 -49.71 -84.18 -1.28
C LEU A 102 -48.99 -83.70 0.01
N VAL A 103 -48.95 -84.52 1.05
CA VAL A 103 -48.36 -84.20 2.36
C VAL A 103 -46.85 -83.96 2.28
N SER A 104 -46.14 -84.69 1.40
CA SER A 104 -44.68 -84.56 1.25
C SER A 104 -44.27 -83.18 0.69
N LYS A 105 -45.03 -82.66 -0.28
CA LYS A 105 -44.82 -81.33 -0.86
C LYS A 105 -45.07 -80.22 0.16
N ALA A 106 -46.09 -80.37 1.00
CA ALA A 106 -46.40 -79.40 2.05
C ALA A 106 -45.28 -79.31 3.10
N TRP A 107 -44.71 -80.44 3.51
CA TRP A 107 -43.60 -80.47 4.48
C TRP A 107 -42.30 -79.88 3.89
N ALA A 108 -41.99 -80.17 2.63
CA ALA A 108 -40.84 -79.58 1.94
C ALA A 108 -40.97 -78.04 1.81
N ALA A 109 -42.18 -77.55 1.54
CA ALA A 109 -42.47 -76.12 1.49
C ALA A 109 -42.32 -75.45 2.87
N ALA A 110 -42.85 -76.08 3.94
CA ALA A 110 -42.71 -75.58 5.31
C ALA A 110 -41.23 -75.46 5.75
N THR A 111 -40.44 -76.51 5.50
CA THR A 111 -39.00 -76.53 5.81
C THR A 111 -38.22 -75.44 5.05
N SER A 112 -38.59 -75.20 3.79
CA SER A 112 -37.99 -74.14 2.96
C SER A 112 -38.36 -72.74 3.46
N ALA A 113 -39.57 -72.56 3.98
CA ALA A 113 -40.05 -71.31 4.57
C ALA A 113 -39.32 -71.01 5.89
N GLU A 114 -39.16 -72.00 6.78
CA GLU A 114 -38.38 -71.86 8.02
C GLU A 114 -36.92 -71.46 7.75
N SER A 115 -36.27 -72.14 6.79
CA SER A 115 -34.91 -71.80 6.37
C SER A 115 -34.80 -70.39 5.80
N SER A 116 -35.84 -69.93 5.09
CA SER A 116 -35.89 -68.58 4.54
C SER A 116 -36.13 -67.53 5.62
N ALA A 117 -36.94 -67.84 6.63
CA ALA A 117 -37.16 -66.99 7.81
C ALA A 117 -35.85 -66.81 8.60
N GLY A 118 -35.12 -67.89 8.89
CA GLY A 118 -33.84 -67.80 9.58
C GLY A 118 -32.80 -66.96 8.82
N ARG A 119 -32.72 -67.11 7.48
CA ARG A 119 -31.86 -66.24 6.65
C ARG A 119 -32.27 -64.77 6.71
N ALA A 120 -33.56 -64.48 6.82
CA ALA A 120 -34.06 -63.11 6.93
C ALA A 120 -33.73 -62.50 8.30
N GLU A 121 -33.85 -63.26 9.38
CA GLU A 121 -33.43 -62.85 10.73
C GLU A 121 -31.92 -62.58 10.78
N ASP A 122 -31.10 -63.49 10.25
CA ASP A 122 -29.65 -63.29 10.16
C ASP A 122 -29.28 -62.06 9.33
N ALA A 123 -30.02 -61.79 8.25
CA ALA A 123 -29.82 -60.60 7.44
C ALA A 123 -30.21 -59.31 8.18
N ALA A 124 -31.30 -59.34 8.97
CA ALA A 124 -31.72 -58.23 9.80
C ALA A 124 -30.68 -57.93 10.90
N ASN A 125 -30.18 -58.95 11.60
CA ASN A 125 -29.14 -58.79 12.62
C ASN A 125 -27.85 -58.20 12.03
N ARG A 126 -27.43 -58.67 10.84
CA ARG A 126 -26.27 -58.07 10.14
C ARG A 126 -26.51 -56.63 9.72
N ALA A 127 -27.74 -56.27 9.35
CA ALA A 127 -28.08 -54.90 9.00
C ALA A 127 -28.04 -53.99 10.22
N GLU A 128 -28.54 -54.45 11.37
CA GLU A 128 -28.47 -53.75 12.66
C GLU A 128 -27.01 -53.49 13.07
N THR A 129 -26.15 -54.52 13.05
CA THR A 129 -24.71 -54.35 13.34
C THR A 129 -24.04 -53.34 12.41
N ARG A 130 -24.34 -53.37 11.10
CA ARG A 130 -23.77 -52.40 10.14
C ARG A 130 -24.24 -50.97 10.41
N VAL A 131 -25.47 -50.79 10.89
CA VAL A 131 -25.98 -49.48 11.27
C VAL A 131 -25.24 -48.97 12.51
N ASP A 132 -25.04 -49.82 13.52
CA ASP A 132 -24.29 -49.46 14.73
C ASP A 132 -22.83 -49.10 14.42
N ASP A 133 -22.17 -49.91 13.59
CA ASP A 133 -20.79 -49.65 13.13
C ASP A 133 -20.70 -48.32 12.36
N ALA A 134 -21.64 -48.07 11.43
CA ALA A 134 -21.68 -46.82 10.67
C ALA A 134 -21.92 -45.59 11.57
N ILE A 135 -22.75 -45.73 12.61
CA ILE A 135 -22.96 -44.67 13.60
C ILE A 135 -21.69 -44.44 14.42
N ALA A 136 -21.01 -45.51 14.85
CA ALA A 136 -19.79 -45.41 15.63
C ALA A 136 -18.64 -44.76 14.84
N ASP A 137 -18.43 -45.21 13.60
CA ASP A 137 -17.44 -44.67 12.67
C ASP A 137 -17.73 -43.20 12.34
N GLY A 138 -19.00 -42.88 12.04
CA GLY A 138 -19.42 -41.50 11.79
C GLY A 138 -19.22 -40.59 13.01
N ALA A 139 -19.55 -41.07 14.21
CA ALA A 139 -19.34 -40.32 15.43
C ALA A 139 -17.85 -40.11 15.74
N GLU A 140 -17.00 -41.09 15.42
CA GLU A 140 -15.55 -40.95 15.58
C GLU A 140 -14.94 -39.97 14.58
N ALA A 141 -15.36 -40.01 13.31
CA ALA A 141 -14.95 -39.05 12.30
C ALA A 141 -15.29 -37.61 12.72
N VAL A 142 -16.52 -37.38 13.20
CA VAL A 142 -16.95 -36.07 13.71
C VAL A 142 -16.11 -35.63 14.92
N ARG A 143 -15.81 -36.54 15.87
CA ARG A 143 -14.96 -36.21 17.02
C ARG A 143 -13.55 -35.80 16.59
N GLN A 144 -12.98 -36.48 15.60
CA GLN A 144 -11.65 -36.17 15.07
C GLN A 144 -11.62 -34.82 14.36
N GLU A 145 -12.63 -34.52 13.53
CA GLU A 145 -12.75 -33.22 12.87
C GLU A 145 -12.90 -32.08 13.88
N VAL A 146 -13.81 -32.23 14.86
CA VAL A 146 -14.03 -31.23 15.91
C VAL A 146 -12.76 -31.01 16.72
N LYS A 147 -12.01 -32.06 17.03
CA LYS A 147 -10.72 -31.94 17.71
C LYS A 147 -9.69 -31.21 16.85
N ALA A 148 -9.56 -31.54 15.58
CA ALA A 148 -8.65 -30.86 14.67
C ALA A 148 -9.03 -29.38 14.45
N ASP A 149 -10.33 -29.06 14.45
CA ASP A 149 -10.81 -27.67 14.43
C ASP A 149 -10.47 -26.94 15.73
N ALA A 150 -10.65 -27.59 16.89
CA ALA A 150 -10.29 -27.02 18.19
C ALA A 150 -8.78 -26.77 18.32
N ASP A 151 -7.95 -27.71 17.86
CA ASP A 151 -6.49 -27.57 17.86
C ASP A 151 -6.05 -26.42 16.95
N ARG A 152 -6.61 -26.31 15.73
CA ARG A 152 -6.38 -25.17 14.83
C ARG A 152 -6.82 -23.84 15.43
N ALA A 153 -7.97 -23.82 16.12
CA ALA A 153 -8.46 -22.64 16.82
C ALA A 153 -7.49 -22.21 17.94
N PHE A 154 -6.98 -23.16 18.71
CA PHE A 154 -6.01 -22.88 19.78
C PHE A 154 -4.69 -22.35 19.22
N GLU A 155 -4.16 -22.99 18.17
CA GLU A 155 -2.93 -22.54 17.49
C GLU A 155 -3.09 -21.13 16.89
N SER A 156 -4.22 -20.86 16.23
CA SER A 156 -4.48 -19.53 15.66
C SER A 156 -4.62 -18.43 16.73
N ALA A 157 -5.23 -18.75 17.88
CA ALA A 157 -5.29 -17.85 19.03
C ALA A 157 -3.89 -17.55 19.60
N GLY A 158 -3.06 -18.59 19.77
CA GLY A 158 -1.68 -18.43 20.21
C GLY A 158 -0.84 -17.61 19.22
N ALA A 159 -1.00 -17.83 17.91
CA ALA A 159 -0.32 -17.04 16.88
C ALA A 159 -0.76 -15.55 16.89
N ALA A 160 -2.05 -15.28 17.12
CA ALA A 160 -2.56 -13.92 17.26
C ALA A 160 -1.99 -13.20 18.50
N GLU A 161 -1.90 -13.90 19.64
CA GLU A 161 -1.28 -13.37 20.86
C GLU A 161 0.20 -13.04 20.64
N GLN A 162 0.96 -13.96 20.05
CA GLN A 162 2.37 -13.72 19.71
C GLN A 162 2.55 -12.54 18.73
N SER A 163 1.65 -12.41 17.75
CA SER A 163 1.67 -11.28 16.81
C SER A 163 1.42 -9.94 17.53
N ALA A 164 0.50 -9.91 18.50
CA ALA A 164 0.22 -8.73 19.30
C ALA A 164 1.41 -8.36 20.21
N ILE A 165 2.05 -9.33 20.84
CA ILE A 165 3.26 -9.13 21.65
C ILE A 165 4.40 -8.57 20.77
N GLN A 166 4.63 -9.15 19.60
CA GLN A 166 5.66 -8.70 18.67
C GLN A 166 5.41 -7.26 18.18
N ALA A 167 4.15 -6.91 17.89
CA ALA A 167 3.77 -5.55 17.55
C ALA A 167 4.07 -4.59 18.70
N ALA A 168 3.67 -4.93 19.93
CA ALA A 168 3.93 -4.12 21.12
C ALA A 168 5.44 -3.90 21.36
N GLN A 169 6.26 -4.94 21.22
CA GLN A 169 7.72 -4.84 21.33
C GLN A 169 8.33 -3.94 20.25
N THR A 170 7.79 -3.98 19.03
CA THR A 170 8.26 -3.13 17.92
C THR A 170 7.95 -1.66 18.19
N LEU A 171 6.81 -1.37 18.82
CA LEU A 171 6.39 -0.01 19.19
C LEU A 171 7.12 0.53 20.43
N ALA A 172 7.64 -0.32 21.31
CA ALA A 172 8.24 0.09 22.59
C ALA A 172 9.40 1.11 22.47
N ASN A 173 10.08 1.16 21.32
CA ASN A 173 11.18 2.10 21.06
C ASN A 173 10.78 3.24 20.10
N LYS A 174 9.49 3.46 19.87
CA LYS A 174 8.94 4.52 19.01
C LYS A 174 8.31 5.60 19.87
N ALA A 175 8.17 6.80 19.28
CA ALA A 175 7.37 7.85 19.88
C ALA A 175 5.89 7.48 19.79
N ASP A 176 5.14 7.82 20.84
CA ASP A 176 3.69 7.69 20.89
C ASP A 176 3.04 8.82 20.09
N LEU A 177 1.77 8.62 19.72
CA LEU A 177 0.92 9.65 19.14
C LEU A 177 -0.21 10.01 20.11
N ASP A 178 -0.55 11.29 20.17
CA ASP A 178 -1.73 11.79 20.87
C ASP A 178 -3.03 11.52 20.09
N GLY A 179 -4.16 12.00 20.63
CA GLY A 179 -5.49 11.83 20.02
C GLY A 179 -5.64 12.48 18.64
N ASP A 180 -4.75 13.39 18.27
CA ASP A 180 -4.72 14.08 16.98
C ASP A 180 -3.68 13.49 16.01
N GLY A 181 -3.04 12.38 16.41
CA GLY A 181 -2.04 11.69 15.60
C GLY A 181 -0.69 12.42 15.55
N LYS A 182 -0.34 13.19 16.60
CA LYS A 182 0.91 13.95 16.70
C LYS A 182 1.80 13.40 17.82
N ILE A 183 3.11 13.61 17.70
CA ILE A 183 4.05 13.26 18.77
C ILE A 183 3.84 14.24 19.93
N PRO A 184 3.55 13.78 21.16
CA PRO A 184 3.43 14.67 22.31
C PRO A 184 4.73 15.44 22.55
N GLN A 185 4.64 16.73 22.85
CA GLN A 185 5.80 17.61 23.06
C GLN A 185 6.77 17.08 24.14
N SER A 186 6.27 16.35 25.14
CA SER A 186 7.10 15.70 26.17
C SER A 186 8.09 14.66 25.63
N GLN A 187 7.84 14.08 24.46
CA GLN A 187 8.74 13.13 23.79
C GLN A 187 9.66 13.81 22.76
N ILE A 188 9.48 15.12 22.51
CA ILE A 188 10.33 15.90 21.61
C ILE A 188 11.50 16.49 22.41
N PRO A 189 12.77 16.21 22.03
CA PRO A 189 13.92 16.85 22.65
C PRO A 189 13.87 18.38 22.50
N ALA A 190 14.36 19.11 23.50
CA ALA A 190 14.23 20.57 23.66
C ALA A 190 14.84 21.46 22.53
N VAL A 191 15.40 20.88 21.47
CA VAL A 191 16.13 21.60 20.39
C VAL A 191 15.48 21.38 19.01
N ALA A 192 14.23 20.91 18.95
CA ALA A 192 13.49 20.94 17.70
C ALA A 192 12.94 22.36 17.45
N VAL A 193 13.64 23.15 16.63
CA VAL A 193 13.05 24.33 15.99
C VAL A 193 11.90 23.80 15.13
N THR A 194 10.66 24.09 15.52
CA THR A 194 9.49 23.32 15.08
C THR A 194 8.95 23.88 13.77
N ASP A 195 8.56 25.15 13.72
CA ASP A 195 8.08 25.78 12.48
C ASP A 195 8.37 27.30 12.38
N HIS A 196 8.38 27.80 11.14
CA HIS A 196 8.43 29.24 10.83
C HIS A 196 7.00 29.79 10.70
N LEU A 197 6.61 30.67 11.61
CA LEU A 197 5.27 31.27 11.70
C LEU A 197 5.04 32.45 10.75
N GLY A 198 6.06 32.83 9.97
CA GLY A 198 5.98 33.90 8.98
C GLY A 198 6.57 35.24 9.45
N ALA A 199 6.41 36.26 8.58
CA ALA A 199 6.85 37.62 8.84
C ALA A 199 5.66 38.48 9.30
N VAL A 200 5.83 39.19 10.41
CA VAL A 200 4.81 40.04 11.03
C VAL A 200 5.28 41.50 11.12
N ALA A 201 4.35 42.42 10.93
CA ALA A 201 4.64 43.85 10.86
C ALA A 201 4.73 44.57 12.22
N SER A 202 4.45 43.88 13.34
CA SER A 202 4.48 44.47 14.68
C SER A 202 4.54 43.43 15.79
N GLN A 203 4.88 43.88 17.01
CA GLN A 203 4.78 43.05 18.22
C GLN A 203 3.35 42.54 18.46
N SER A 204 2.32 43.36 18.25
CA SER A 204 0.93 42.92 18.48
C SER A 204 0.53 41.78 17.53
N ALA A 205 1.00 41.83 16.28
CA ALA A 205 0.80 40.76 15.31
C ALA A 205 1.58 39.49 15.72
N MET A 206 2.81 39.63 16.22
CA MET A 206 3.59 38.51 16.79
C MET A 206 2.87 37.81 17.94
N LEU A 207 2.33 38.58 18.91
CA LEU A 207 1.60 38.02 20.06
C LEU A 207 0.24 37.38 19.70
N SER A 208 -0.22 37.60 18.46
CA SER A 208 -1.44 36.98 17.93
C SER A 208 -1.14 35.67 17.19
N LEU A 209 0.13 35.31 16.99
CA LEU A 209 0.52 34.06 16.36
C LEU A 209 0.16 32.87 17.27
N THR A 210 -0.26 31.78 16.65
CA THR A 210 -0.44 30.48 17.32
C THR A 210 0.74 29.60 16.94
N GLY A 211 1.53 29.20 17.92
CA GLY A 211 2.72 28.38 17.74
C GLY A 211 3.12 27.68 19.03
N GLN A 212 4.07 26.76 18.93
CA GLN A 212 4.61 25.98 20.02
C GLN A 212 6.04 26.46 20.36
N ARG A 213 6.53 26.08 21.54
CA ARG A 213 7.91 26.37 21.94
C ARG A 213 8.89 25.85 20.88
N GLY A 214 9.79 26.72 20.42
CA GLY A 214 10.75 26.44 19.35
C GLY A 214 10.35 27.02 18.00
N ASP A 215 9.09 27.46 17.83
CA ASP A 215 8.66 28.18 16.64
C ASP A 215 9.27 29.58 16.59
N TRP A 216 9.39 30.13 15.39
CA TRP A 216 9.99 31.45 15.20
C TRP A 216 9.28 32.27 14.14
N CYS A 217 9.38 33.59 14.27
CA CYS A 217 8.84 34.55 13.32
C CYS A 217 9.85 35.66 13.03
N ILE A 218 9.61 36.41 11.97
CA ILE A 218 10.40 37.61 11.64
C ILE A 218 9.55 38.84 11.92
N ARG A 219 10.08 39.76 12.73
CA ARG A 219 9.47 41.06 12.96
C ARG A 219 10.05 42.09 12.00
N THR A 220 9.28 42.45 10.97
CA THR A 220 9.76 43.35 9.90
C THR A 220 9.89 44.81 10.33
N ASP A 221 9.23 45.21 11.42
CA ASP A 221 9.36 46.52 12.06
C ASP A 221 10.74 46.74 12.70
N THR A 222 11.37 45.67 13.17
CA THR A 222 12.69 45.70 13.83
C THR A 222 13.79 45.03 13.00
N GLY A 223 13.40 44.25 11.98
CA GLY A 223 14.32 43.47 11.16
C GLY A 223 14.95 42.30 11.92
N THR A 224 14.30 41.82 12.99
CA THR A 224 14.86 40.80 13.91
C THR A 224 14.04 39.52 13.89
N MET A 225 14.70 38.41 14.23
CA MET A 225 14.06 37.11 14.39
C MET A 225 13.69 36.91 15.85
N TRP A 226 12.51 36.35 16.10
CA TRP A 226 12.01 36.07 17.44
C TRP A 226 11.64 34.60 17.54
N VAL A 227 12.13 33.92 18.58
CA VAL A 227 11.82 32.52 18.88
C VAL A 227 10.90 32.42 20.10
N LEU A 228 9.89 31.57 20.01
CA LEU A 228 8.97 31.28 21.10
C LEU A 228 9.64 30.31 22.07
N ALA A 229 10.10 30.80 23.22
CA ALA A 229 10.82 30.03 24.23
C ALA A 229 9.91 29.49 25.35
N ALA A 230 8.63 29.84 25.38
CA ALA A 230 7.64 29.34 26.34
C ALA A 230 6.26 29.12 25.69
N ASP A 231 5.35 28.46 26.40
CA ASP A 231 4.17 27.83 25.77
C ASP A 231 3.05 28.84 25.42
N ASN A 232 3.09 30.06 25.98
CA ASN A 232 2.08 31.09 25.73
C ASN A 232 2.59 32.16 24.74
N ALA A 233 2.26 31.99 23.46
CA ALA A 233 2.63 32.92 22.38
C ALA A 233 2.06 34.34 22.55
N SER A 234 1.00 34.52 23.34
CA SER A 234 0.40 35.84 23.58
C SER A 234 1.11 36.68 24.65
N GLN A 235 2.15 36.14 25.29
CA GLN A 235 2.98 36.85 26.26
C GLN A 235 4.34 37.21 25.66
N ILE A 236 4.73 38.49 25.69
CA ILE A 236 6.03 38.93 25.18
C ILE A 236 7.21 38.27 25.91
N THR A 237 7.03 37.94 27.19
CA THR A 237 8.03 37.23 28.00
C THR A 237 8.29 35.80 27.52
N SER A 238 7.40 35.24 26.71
CA SER A 238 7.60 33.93 26.08
C SER A 238 8.51 34.01 24.85
N TRP A 239 8.75 35.19 24.30
CA TRP A 239 9.55 35.36 23.09
C TRP A 239 10.94 35.88 23.39
N VAL A 240 11.94 35.32 22.71
CA VAL A 240 13.33 35.72 22.80
C VAL A 240 13.77 36.29 21.46
N GLU A 241 14.31 37.50 21.47
CA GLU A 241 14.88 38.15 20.30
C GLU A 241 16.25 37.55 19.98
N TRP A 242 16.44 37.10 18.74
CA TRP A 242 17.74 36.78 18.18
C TRP A 242 18.31 38.03 17.52
N VAL A 243 19.08 38.76 18.31
CA VAL A 243 19.88 39.88 17.83
C VAL A 243 21.11 39.37 17.09
N TYR A 244 21.20 39.74 15.82
CA TYR A 244 22.49 39.77 15.10
C TYR A 244 23.22 41.05 15.52
N PRO A 245 24.56 41.09 15.52
CA PRO A 245 25.25 42.36 15.71
C PRO A 245 24.79 43.31 14.61
N THR A 246 24.11 44.39 15.00
CA THR A 246 23.79 45.50 14.10
C THR A 246 25.09 45.91 13.44
N SER A 247 25.18 45.82 12.11
CA SER A 247 26.34 46.38 11.41
C SER A 247 26.41 47.86 11.82
N PRO A 248 27.46 48.31 12.54
CA PRO A 248 27.50 49.67 13.06
C PRO A 248 27.48 50.72 11.93
N VAL A 249 27.78 50.29 10.70
CA VAL A 249 27.69 51.08 9.48
C VAL A 249 26.61 50.47 8.58
N GLN A 250 25.52 51.22 8.41
CA GLN A 250 24.43 50.84 7.49
C GLN A 250 24.64 51.39 6.09
N THR A 251 25.19 52.60 5.98
CA THR A 251 25.57 53.22 4.70
C THR A 251 26.84 54.05 4.89
N VAL A 252 27.60 54.26 3.82
CA VAL A 252 28.70 55.23 3.77
C VAL A 252 28.34 56.26 2.70
N ALA A 253 28.14 57.51 3.11
CA ALA A 253 27.66 58.58 2.23
C ALA A 253 26.42 58.18 1.40
N GLY A 254 25.46 57.50 2.02
CA GLY A 254 24.21 57.06 1.38
C GLY A 254 24.32 55.85 0.44
N ARG A 255 25.51 55.22 0.32
CA ARG A 255 25.74 54.05 -0.55
C ARG A 255 25.90 52.75 0.24
N THR A 256 25.60 51.63 -0.41
CA THR A 256 25.70 50.26 0.12
C THR A 256 26.49 49.37 -0.85
N GLY A 257 27.15 48.31 -0.36
CA GLY A 257 27.95 47.37 -1.18
C GLY A 257 29.44 47.75 -1.25
N ALA A 258 30.08 47.51 -2.41
CA ALA A 258 31.45 47.96 -2.63
C ALA A 258 31.45 49.49 -2.85
N VAL A 259 31.86 50.26 -1.83
CA VAL A 259 31.86 51.72 -1.85
C VAL A 259 33.23 52.26 -2.22
N THR A 260 33.30 52.98 -3.33
CA THR A 260 34.44 53.85 -3.67
C THR A 260 34.05 55.28 -3.34
N LEU A 261 34.84 55.97 -2.52
CA LEU A 261 34.58 57.34 -2.10
C LEU A 261 35.21 58.35 -3.06
N SER A 262 34.51 59.46 -3.29
CA SER A 262 35.05 60.68 -3.88
C SER A 262 35.19 61.79 -2.83
N VAL A 263 35.79 62.92 -3.21
CA VAL A 263 35.90 64.10 -2.34
C VAL A 263 34.51 64.63 -1.94
N ASP A 264 33.52 64.50 -2.82
CA ASP A 264 32.15 64.96 -2.56
C ASP A 264 31.45 64.16 -1.44
N ASP A 265 31.94 62.95 -1.16
CA ASP A 265 31.39 62.07 -0.13
C ASP A 265 31.85 62.43 1.29
N VAL A 266 32.84 63.31 1.43
CA VAL A 266 33.47 63.67 2.70
C VAL A 266 33.37 65.18 2.92
N SER A 267 32.48 65.59 3.82
CA SER A 267 32.31 67.00 4.16
C SER A 267 33.63 67.62 4.64
N GLY A 268 34.07 68.69 3.99
CA GLY A 268 35.32 69.39 4.32
C GLY A 268 36.57 68.80 3.64
N ALA A 269 36.44 67.70 2.90
CA ALA A 269 37.48 67.29 1.98
C ALA A 269 37.54 68.27 0.80
N ALA A 270 38.75 68.58 0.35
CA ALA A 270 38.99 69.37 -0.85
C ALA A 270 39.88 68.58 -1.79
N SER A 271 39.60 68.64 -3.08
CA SER A 271 40.48 68.06 -4.08
C SER A 271 41.80 68.81 -4.11
N GLU A 272 42.89 68.12 -4.45
CA GLU A 272 44.20 68.75 -4.62
C GLU A 272 44.13 69.94 -5.59
N GLY A 273 43.34 69.82 -6.67
CA GLY A 273 43.11 70.90 -7.62
C GLY A 273 42.42 72.13 -7.00
N TYR A 274 41.43 71.93 -6.13
CA TYR A 274 40.77 73.04 -5.42
C TYR A 274 41.74 73.74 -4.47
N VAL A 275 42.50 72.98 -3.67
CA VAL A 275 43.50 73.52 -2.74
C VAL A 275 44.57 74.28 -3.51
N ASN A 276 45.12 73.70 -4.57
CA ASN A 276 46.12 74.33 -5.41
C ASN A 276 45.60 75.63 -6.03
N THR A 277 44.33 75.68 -6.44
CA THR A 277 43.73 76.90 -6.99
C THR A 277 43.54 77.99 -5.93
N GLN A 278 43.09 77.64 -4.73
CA GLN A 278 42.86 78.61 -3.64
C GLN A 278 44.17 79.16 -3.07
N VAL A 279 45.24 78.36 -3.09
CA VAL A 279 46.57 78.74 -2.60
C VAL A 279 47.41 79.39 -3.70
N ALA A 280 47.13 79.10 -4.98
CA ALA A 280 47.80 79.72 -6.12
C ALA A 280 47.71 81.25 -6.03
N GLY A 281 48.87 81.90 -6.02
CA GLY A 281 49.00 83.36 -5.95
C GLY A 281 48.86 83.95 -4.54
N ARG A 282 48.35 83.19 -3.55
CA ARG A 282 48.33 83.62 -2.14
C ARG A 282 49.61 83.28 -1.39
N VAL A 283 50.36 82.28 -1.87
CA VAL A 283 51.69 81.95 -1.39
C VAL A 283 52.68 82.16 -2.53
N PRO A 284 53.64 83.11 -2.43
CA PRO A 284 54.71 83.24 -3.41
C PRO A 284 55.60 82.00 -3.37
N THR A 285 55.46 81.10 -4.34
CA THR A 285 56.34 79.93 -4.46
C THR A 285 57.42 80.22 -5.50
N THR A 286 58.68 80.22 -5.07
CA THR A 286 59.85 80.28 -5.95
C THR A 286 60.71 79.04 -5.71
N SER A 287 61.17 78.39 -6.79
CA SER A 287 62.07 77.22 -6.72
C SER A 287 63.51 77.57 -6.28
N THR A 288 63.78 78.84 -5.98
CA THR A 288 65.06 79.33 -5.46
C THR A 288 64.84 80.08 -4.15
N GLY A 289 65.68 79.78 -3.14
CA GLY A 289 65.51 80.21 -1.75
C GLY A 289 65.37 81.73 -1.54
N SER A 290 64.54 82.09 -0.55
CA SER A 290 64.34 83.41 0.08
C SER A 290 64.72 84.65 -0.75
N ARG A 291 63.78 85.14 -1.57
CA ARG A 291 63.84 86.50 -2.15
C ARG A 291 62.97 87.47 -1.33
N LEU A 292 63.50 88.65 -1.02
CA LEU A 292 62.72 89.77 -0.48
C LEU A 292 61.89 90.39 -1.61
N TYR A 293 60.60 90.58 -1.37
CA TYR A 293 59.66 91.23 -2.30
C TYR A 293 59.38 92.66 -1.82
N GLY A 294 59.26 93.58 -2.76
CA GLY A 294 58.72 94.92 -2.53
C GLY A 294 57.52 95.19 -3.45
N THR A 295 56.66 96.13 -3.09
CA THR A 295 55.55 96.53 -3.95
C THR A 295 56.03 97.59 -4.95
N ASN A 296 55.81 97.37 -6.25
CA ASN A 296 56.17 98.32 -7.29
C ASN A 296 55.18 99.50 -7.34
N SER A 297 55.48 100.50 -8.18
CA SER A 297 54.66 101.71 -8.36
C SER A 297 53.24 101.45 -8.89
N SER A 298 52.93 100.22 -9.30
CA SER A 298 51.60 99.77 -9.73
C SER A 298 50.87 98.94 -8.68
N GLY A 299 51.40 98.83 -7.46
CA GLY A 299 50.78 98.08 -6.37
C GLY A 299 50.99 96.57 -6.43
N GLN A 300 51.84 96.07 -7.34
CA GLN A 300 52.13 94.65 -7.50
C GLN A 300 53.44 94.29 -6.79
N ASN A 301 53.46 93.15 -6.08
CA ASN A 301 54.67 92.66 -5.44
C ASN A 301 55.67 92.15 -6.50
N SER A 302 56.83 92.79 -6.59
CA SER A 302 57.93 92.45 -7.49
C SER A 302 59.16 92.06 -6.68
N PRO A 303 59.97 91.08 -7.13
CA PRO A 303 61.24 90.81 -6.48
C PRO A 303 62.14 92.05 -6.54
N ILE A 304 62.88 92.33 -5.47
CA ILE A 304 63.94 93.32 -5.51
C ILE A 304 65.09 92.70 -6.32
N GLU A 305 65.48 93.34 -7.42
CA GLU A 305 66.55 92.85 -8.29
C GLU A 305 67.92 93.18 -7.70
N PHE A 306 68.85 92.21 -7.76
CA PHE A 306 70.23 92.37 -7.32
C PHE A 306 71.14 92.50 -8.54
N SER A 307 72.15 93.37 -8.48
CA SER A 307 73.13 93.54 -9.55
C SER A 307 74.08 92.33 -9.71
N SER A 308 74.02 91.33 -8.82
CA SER A 308 74.75 90.05 -8.90
C SER A 308 74.08 88.96 -8.03
N GLN A 309 74.47 87.68 -8.21
CA GLN A 309 73.86 86.55 -7.49
C GLN A 309 74.04 86.64 -5.94
N PRO A 310 72.96 86.70 -5.14
CA PRO A 310 73.06 86.76 -3.69
C PRO A 310 73.48 85.41 -3.09
N ARG A 311 74.13 85.42 -1.91
CA ARG A 311 74.48 84.22 -1.12
C ARG A 311 73.59 84.11 0.12
N GLN A 312 73.68 83.00 0.84
CA GLN A 312 72.95 82.82 2.10
C GLN A 312 73.33 83.91 3.11
N GLY A 313 72.34 84.69 3.58
CA GLY A 313 72.54 85.81 4.50
C GLY A 313 72.76 87.19 3.84
N THR A 314 72.64 87.31 2.52
CA THR A 314 72.72 88.61 1.83
C THR A 314 71.51 89.49 2.20
N ILE A 315 71.76 90.55 2.97
CA ILE A 315 70.84 91.66 3.20
C ILE A 315 71.23 92.76 2.19
N PRO A 316 70.28 93.45 1.52
CA PRO A 316 70.62 94.55 0.62
C PRO A 316 71.50 95.58 1.33
N TYR A 317 72.71 95.79 0.80
CA TYR A 317 73.69 96.68 1.41
C TYR A 317 73.41 98.11 0.96
N ARG A 318 73.42 99.06 1.91
CA ARG A 318 73.34 100.51 1.60
C ARG A 318 74.63 100.92 0.89
N ALA A 319 74.56 101.71 -0.18
CA ALA A 319 75.76 102.31 -0.76
C ALA A 319 76.45 103.26 0.24
N THR A 320 77.71 103.62 -0.01
CA THR A 320 78.51 104.54 0.84
C THR A 320 77.73 105.82 1.12
N GLY A 321 77.33 106.02 2.38
CA GLY A 321 76.44 107.12 2.80
C GLY A 321 75.10 106.69 3.38
N GLY A 322 74.75 105.40 3.34
CA GLY A 322 73.68 104.86 4.16
C GLY A 322 72.25 105.18 3.70
N VAL A 323 72.01 105.48 2.41
CA VAL A 323 70.65 105.77 1.90
C VAL A 323 70.30 104.82 0.76
N ILE A 324 69.04 104.37 0.74
CA ILE A 324 68.41 103.71 -0.42
C ILE A 324 67.97 104.85 -1.33
N THR A 325 68.48 104.92 -2.57
CA THR A 325 68.15 106.00 -3.50
C THR A 325 66.66 105.99 -3.83
N VAL A 326 65.98 107.09 -3.51
CA VAL A 326 64.66 107.46 -4.03
C VAL A 326 64.85 108.41 -5.21
N GLY A 327 63.85 108.53 -6.09
CA GLY A 327 63.95 109.25 -7.38
C GLY A 327 64.33 110.73 -7.27
N ASP A 328 64.75 111.31 -8.39
CA ASP A 328 65.26 112.69 -8.50
C ASP A 328 64.29 113.74 -7.92
N PRO A 329 64.81 114.85 -7.34
CA PRO A 329 64.01 115.84 -6.63
C PRO A 329 63.03 116.57 -7.57
N ASP A 330 61.75 116.53 -7.21
CA ASP A 330 60.67 117.26 -7.86
C ASP A 330 60.56 118.68 -7.27
N PRO A 331 60.78 119.76 -8.06
CA PRO A 331 60.71 121.13 -7.58
C PRO A 331 59.32 121.59 -7.15
N ASP A 332 58.26 120.85 -7.49
CA ASP A 332 56.87 121.25 -7.24
C ASP A 332 56.21 120.50 -6.06
N ASN A 333 56.93 119.60 -5.38
CA ASN A 333 56.39 118.85 -4.22
C ASN A 333 56.87 119.41 -2.86
N PRO A 334 55.97 120.00 -2.05
CA PRO A 334 56.33 120.63 -0.78
C PRO A 334 56.63 119.65 0.38
N GLU A 335 56.46 118.34 0.20
CA GLU A 335 56.79 117.33 1.23
C GLU A 335 58.21 116.75 1.09
N HIS A 336 59.00 117.21 0.11
CA HIS A 336 60.37 116.74 -0.11
C HIS A 336 61.40 117.51 0.77
N ALA A 337 62.28 116.78 1.44
CA ALA A 337 62.97 117.21 2.67
C ALA A 337 64.00 118.35 2.59
N THR A 338 64.27 118.98 1.43
CA THR A 338 65.09 120.21 1.35
C THR A 338 64.87 120.87 -0.01
N ASN A 339 64.03 121.90 -0.10
CA ASN A 339 64.07 122.76 -1.28
C ASN A 339 65.29 123.70 -1.15
N VAL A 340 66.13 123.78 -2.19
CA VAL A 340 67.30 124.69 -2.25
C VAL A 340 66.88 126.16 -2.10
N LYS A 341 65.61 126.45 -2.35
CA LYS A 341 64.96 127.75 -2.15
C LYS A 341 64.98 128.20 -0.68
N PHE A 342 64.66 127.31 0.27
CA PHE A 342 64.66 127.59 1.71
C PHE A 342 66.06 127.99 2.20
N VAL A 343 67.11 127.32 1.73
CA VAL A 343 68.50 127.63 2.13
C VAL A 343 68.98 128.95 1.52
N LYS A 344 68.60 129.25 0.27
CA LYS A 344 68.99 130.51 -0.40
C LYS A 344 68.24 131.73 0.13
N GLU A 345 67.00 131.57 0.60
CA GLU A 345 66.23 132.68 1.19
C GLU A 345 66.72 133.03 2.60
N ARG A 346 67.26 132.05 3.36
CA ARG A 346 67.71 132.23 4.75
C ARG A 346 69.20 132.58 4.93
N ILE A 347 70.03 132.54 3.89
CA ILE A 347 71.43 132.99 3.94
C ILE A 347 71.62 134.04 2.85
N GLN A 348 71.86 135.30 3.25
CA GLN A 348 71.95 136.43 2.33
C GLN A 348 73.30 137.14 2.45
N LEU A 349 73.93 137.42 1.31
CA LEU A 349 75.18 138.17 1.24
C LEU A 349 74.84 139.65 0.99
N VAL A 350 75.25 140.56 1.89
CA VAL A 350 74.88 141.98 1.83
C VAL A 350 76.08 142.88 2.10
N ASP A 351 76.14 144.07 1.47
CA ASP A 351 77.29 144.97 1.61
C ASP A 351 77.31 145.73 2.96
N SER A 352 76.17 145.80 3.64
CA SER A 352 76.03 146.29 5.03
C SER A 352 74.77 145.72 5.67
N LEU A 353 74.67 145.75 7.00
CA LEU A 353 73.52 145.19 7.72
C LEU A 353 72.26 146.02 7.40
N PRO A 354 71.14 145.40 6.96
CA PRO A 354 69.91 146.15 6.70
C PRO A 354 69.37 146.82 7.97
N ALA A 355 68.71 147.96 7.82
CA ALA A 355 68.20 148.77 8.94
C ALA A 355 67.14 148.04 9.80
N SER A 356 66.59 146.93 9.31
CA SER A 356 65.77 145.99 10.07
C SER A 356 66.02 144.58 9.53
N PRO A 357 66.92 143.78 10.13
CA PRO A 357 67.16 142.41 9.72
C PRO A 357 65.96 141.51 10.09
N GLU A 358 65.62 140.56 9.22
CA GLU A 358 64.60 139.54 9.51
C GLU A 358 65.14 138.48 10.48
N ASP A 359 64.27 137.96 11.36
CA ASP A 359 64.61 136.87 12.26
C ASP A 359 64.95 135.58 11.47
N ASP A 360 65.93 134.82 11.97
CA ASP A 360 66.40 133.56 11.38
C ASP A 360 66.94 133.66 9.93
N VAL A 361 67.44 134.84 9.53
CA VAL A 361 68.24 135.04 8.30
C VAL A 361 69.69 135.36 8.67
N LEU A 362 70.64 134.59 8.14
CA LEU A 362 72.07 134.85 8.33
C LEU A 362 72.57 135.81 7.26
N TYR A 363 72.82 137.05 7.65
CA TYR A 363 73.43 138.06 6.79
C TYR A 363 74.95 137.98 6.88
N LEU A 364 75.60 137.73 5.74
CA LEU A 364 77.06 137.69 5.61
C LEU A 364 77.50 139.00 4.94
N ILE A 365 78.29 139.82 5.65
CA ILE A 365 78.86 141.05 5.10
C ILE A 365 80.32 140.81 4.72
N PRO A 366 80.68 140.86 3.43
CA PRO A 366 82.07 140.76 3.02
C PRO A 366 82.86 141.95 3.59
N LYS A 367 84.01 141.68 4.21
CA LYS A 367 84.91 142.75 4.63
C LYS A 367 85.60 143.32 3.39
N GLY A 368 85.38 144.60 3.09
CA GLY A 368 86.13 145.33 2.07
C GLY A 368 87.63 145.36 2.34
#